data_AF-A0AA37D116-F1
#
_entry.id   AF-A0AA37D116-F1
#
_cell.length_a   1.000
_cell.length_b   1.000
_cell.length_c   1.000
_cell.angle_alpha   90.00
_cell.angle_beta   90.00
_cell.angle_gamma   90.00
#
_symmetry.space_group_name_H-M   'P 1'
#
loop_
_entity.id
_entity.type
_entity.pdbx_description
1 polymer ?
#
loop_
_entity_poly.entity_id
_entity_poly.type
_entity_poly.pdbx_seq_one_letter_code
_entity_poly.pdbx_strand_id
1 'polypeptide(L)'
;MKKLEMKDLTEAEKAEIALLVQKAQANADHTLTNGERNKIHEAGRQKIAADRAQAAKAASALAREKAKERASAQVLPDTFSWSDSVSNKYRGRR
;
A
#
# COMPACT_ATOMS: atom_id res chain seq x y z
N MET A 1 -13.76 -5.39 -2.02
CA MET A 1 -12.73 -5.74 -1.02
C MET A 1 -13.38 -6.59 0.05
N LYS A 2 -12.73 -7.67 0.49
CA LYS A 2 -13.24 -8.50 1.59
C LYS A 2 -13.29 -7.65 2.86
N LYS A 3 -14.40 -7.70 3.60
CA LYS A 3 -14.54 -7.01 4.89
C LYS A 3 -13.47 -7.57 5.83
N LEU A 4 -12.65 -6.69 6.40
CA LEU A 4 -11.68 -7.09 7.43
C LEU A 4 -12.49 -7.55 8.64
N GLU A 5 -12.33 -8.81 9.03
CA GLU A 5 -12.94 -9.35 10.23
C GLU A 5 -11.99 -9.19 11.42
N MET A 6 -12.51 -9.21 12.65
CA MET A 6 -11.66 -9.09 13.85
C MET A 6 -10.58 -10.18 13.92
N LYS A 7 -10.82 -11.36 13.33
CA LYS A 7 -9.84 -12.45 13.26
C LYS A 7 -8.65 -12.16 12.33
N ASP A 8 -8.80 -11.24 11.38
CA ASP A 8 -7.78 -10.88 10.39
C ASP A 8 -6.88 -9.72 10.88
N LEU A 9 -7.13 -9.26 12.11
CA LEU A 9 -6.36 -8.21 12.79
C LEU A 9 -5.26 -8.82 13.64
N THR A 10 -4.11 -8.15 13.64
CA THR A 10 -3.02 -8.38 14.56
C THR A 10 -3.44 -8.08 16.01
N GLU A 11 -2.73 -8.62 16.98
CA GLU A 11 -3.04 -8.40 18.40
C GLU A 11 -2.93 -6.91 18.78
N ALA A 12 -1.98 -6.19 18.20
CA ALA A 12 -1.82 -4.74 18.40
C ALA A 12 -3.03 -3.96 17.87
N GLU A 13 -3.52 -4.28 16.67
CA GLU A 13 -4.71 -3.64 16.09
C GLU A 13 -6.00 -3.96 16.87
N LYS A 14 -6.12 -5.17 17.41
CA LYS A 14 -7.22 -5.54 18.33
C LYS A 14 -7.15 -4.72 19.62
N ALA A 15 -5.95 -4.53 20.18
CA ALA A 15 -5.75 -3.71 21.35
C ALA A 15 -6.08 -2.23 21.08
N GLU A 16 -5.75 -1.69 19.91
CA GLU A 16 -6.14 -0.33 19.51
C GLU A 16 -7.67 -0.18 19.47
N ILE A 17 -8.39 -1.14 18.87
CA ILE A 17 -9.86 -1.12 18.84
C ILE A 17 -10.43 -1.22 20.26
N ALA A 18 -9.86 -2.07 21.12
CA ALA A 18 -10.30 -2.20 22.51
C ALA A 18 -10.09 -0.88 23.30
N LEU A 19 -8.97 -0.20 23.08
CA LEU A 19 -8.70 1.12 23.66
C LEU A 19 -9.70 2.17 23.16
N LEU A 20 -10.11 2.13 21.89
CA LEU A 20 -11.15 3.01 21.36
C LEU A 20 -12.50 2.77 22.03
N VAL A 21 -12.85 1.51 22.29
CA VAL A 21 -14.06 1.16 23.04
C VAL A 21 -13.98 1.64 24.48
N GLN A 22 -12.84 1.46 25.15
CA GLN A 22 -12.65 1.95 26.52
C GLN A 22 -12.74 3.47 26.60
N LYS A 23 -12.13 4.20 25.66
CA LYS A 23 -12.25 5.67 25.58
C LYS A 23 -13.69 6.10 25.32
N ALA A 24 -14.38 5.44 24.42
CA ALA A 24 -15.79 5.72 24.16
C ALA A 24 -16.66 5.44 25.39
N GLN A 25 -16.34 4.38 26.15
CA GLN A 25 -17.03 4.06 27.39
C GLN A 25 -16.75 5.07 28.51
N ALA A 26 -15.53 5.59 28.59
CA ALA A 26 -15.15 6.62 29.55
C ALA A 26 -15.77 7.99 29.24
N ASN A 27 -15.99 8.28 27.96
CA ASN A 27 -16.62 9.53 27.51
C ASN A 27 -18.15 9.46 27.50
N ALA A 28 -18.74 8.26 27.61
CA ALA A 28 -20.18 8.07 27.67
C ALA A 28 -20.62 8.08 29.13
N ASP A 29 -21.65 8.86 29.44
CA ASP A 29 -22.31 8.85 30.76
C ASP A 29 -23.13 7.58 31.01
N HIS A 30 -23.21 6.69 30.01
CA HIS A 30 -23.94 5.43 30.03
C HIS A 30 -23.08 4.25 29.61
N THR A 31 -23.51 3.04 29.99
CA THR A 31 -22.91 1.80 29.48
C THR A 31 -23.16 1.67 27.98
N LEU A 32 -22.12 1.41 27.18
CA LEU A 32 -22.25 1.29 25.74
C LEU A 32 -23.09 0.06 25.39
N THR A 33 -24.13 0.31 24.61
CA THR A 33 -24.97 -0.75 24.06
C THR A 33 -24.17 -1.62 23.09
N ASN A 34 -24.63 -2.85 22.84
CA ASN A 34 -23.98 -3.74 21.88
C ASN A 34 -23.92 -3.12 20.47
N GLY A 35 -24.93 -2.33 20.10
CA GLY A 35 -24.96 -1.62 18.81
C GLY A 35 -23.85 -0.58 18.69
N GLU A 36 -23.62 0.22 19.74
CA GLU A 36 -22.56 1.24 19.75
C GLU A 36 -21.18 0.63 19.76
N ARG A 37 -20.97 -0.42 20.58
CA ARG A 37 -19.71 -1.18 20.57
C ARG A 37 -19.40 -1.76 19.18
N ASN A 38 -20.40 -2.31 18.51
CA ASN A 38 -20.23 -2.83 17.15
C ASN A 38 -19.89 -1.72 16.12
N LYS A 39 -20.49 -0.53 16.24
CA LYS A 39 -20.14 0.63 15.41
C LYS A 39 -18.70 1.08 15.64
N ILE A 40 -18.24 1.13 16.90
CA ILE A 40 -16.85 1.49 17.24
C ILE A 40 -15.88 0.45 16.68
N HIS A 41 -16.19 -0.83 16.83
CA HIS A 41 -15.38 -1.90 16.23
C HIS A 41 -15.31 -1.79 14.71
N GLU A 42 -16.43 -1.50 14.04
CA GLU A 42 -16.46 -1.34 12.59
C GLU A 42 -15.67 -0.11 12.12
N ALA A 43 -15.83 1.02 12.78
CA ALA A 43 -15.06 2.23 12.49
C ALA A 43 -13.54 2.00 12.69
N GLY A 44 -13.16 1.32 13.78
CA GLY A 44 -11.77 0.93 14.02
C GLY A 44 -11.21 0.03 12.92
N ARG A 45 -11.97 -0.98 12.48
CA ARG A 45 -11.58 -1.85 11.36
C ARG A 45 -11.42 -1.09 10.05
N GLN A 46 -12.30 -0.13 9.76
CA GLN A 46 -12.19 0.70 8.56
C GLN A 46 -10.94 1.58 8.59
N LYS A 47 -10.60 2.15 9.76
CA LYS A 47 -9.36 2.92 9.95
C LYS A 47 -8.13 2.05 9.69
N ILE A 48 -8.05 0.87 10.30
CA ILE A 48 -6.94 -0.07 10.09
C ILE A 48 -6.83 -0.50 8.61
N ALA A 49 -7.96 -0.77 7.95
CA ALA A 49 -7.97 -1.09 6.53
C ALA A 49 -7.41 0.07 5.67
N ALA A 50 -7.79 1.32 6.01
CA ALA A 50 -7.30 2.51 5.35
C ALA A 50 -5.79 2.71 5.60
N ASP A 51 -5.33 2.53 6.83
CA ASP A 51 -3.91 2.67 7.21
C ASP A 51 -3.04 1.64 6.48
N ARG A 52 -3.50 0.37 6.40
CA ARG A 52 -2.83 -0.67 5.60
C ARG A 52 -2.80 -0.31 4.11
N ALA A 53 -3.88 0.24 3.56
CA ALA A 53 -3.91 0.67 2.16
C ALA A 53 -2.98 1.86 1.90
N GLN A 54 -2.88 2.81 2.84
CA GLN A 54 -1.94 3.92 2.76
C GLN A 54 -0.48 3.43 2.86
N ALA A 55 -0.18 2.52 3.78
CA ALA A 55 1.13 1.90 3.91
C ALA A 55 1.53 1.15 2.62
N ALA A 56 0.60 0.41 2.01
CA ALA A 56 0.84 -0.26 0.74
C ALA A 56 1.10 0.72 -0.42
N LYS A 57 0.37 1.84 -0.47
CA LYS A 57 0.61 2.91 -1.45
C LYS A 57 1.98 3.56 -1.25
N ALA A 58 2.36 3.85 0.00
CA ALA A 58 3.67 4.40 0.33
C ALA A 58 4.80 3.43 -0.05
N ALA A 59 4.66 2.14 0.27
CA ALA A 59 5.62 1.12 -0.15
C ALA A 59 5.71 1.00 -1.67
N SER A 60 4.59 1.07 -2.39
CA SER A 60 4.57 1.08 -3.86
C SER A 60 5.26 2.32 -4.45
N ALA A 61 5.04 3.50 -3.85
CA ALA A 61 5.71 4.73 -4.25
C ALA A 61 7.23 4.60 -4.08
N LEU A 62 7.68 4.12 -2.92
CA LEU A 62 9.10 3.87 -2.66
C LEU A 62 9.71 2.83 -3.61
N ALA A 63 8.95 1.78 -3.96
CA ALA A 63 9.39 0.80 -4.94
C ALA A 63 9.54 1.40 -6.35
N ARG A 64 8.63 2.31 -6.74
CA ARG A 64 8.71 3.04 -8.01
C ARG A 64 9.91 3.98 -8.06
N GLU A 65 10.17 4.74 -7.00
CA GLU A 65 11.35 5.61 -6.96
C GLU A 65 12.65 4.80 -7.03
N LYS A 66 12.76 3.71 -6.27
CA LYS A 66 13.90 2.78 -6.40
C LYS A 66 14.03 2.17 -7.81
N ALA A 67 12.92 1.90 -8.49
CA ALA A 67 12.95 1.41 -9.86
C ALA A 67 13.43 2.48 -10.84
N LYS A 68 13.03 3.74 -10.67
CA LYS A 68 13.52 4.88 -11.47
C LYS A 68 15.01 5.10 -11.27
N GLU A 69 15.50 5.08 -10.02
CA GLU A 69 16.93 5.20 -9.72
C GLU A 69 17.75 4.09 -10.41
N ARG A 70 17.27 2.84 -10.34
CA ARG A 70 17.91 1.72 -11.06
C ARG A 70 17.89 1.90 -12.57
N ALA A 71 16.80 2.41 -13.14
CA ALA A 71 16.71 2.68 -14.57
C ALA A 71 17.66 3.80 -14.99
N SER A 72 17.81 4.86 -14.18
CA SER A 72 18.77 5.94 -14.46
C SER A 72 20.24 5.51 -14.27
N ALA A 73 20.50 4.56 -13.39
CA ALA A 73 21.83 4.02 -13.15
C ALA A 73 22.21 2.88 -14.12
N GLN A 74 21.24 2.35 -14.87
CA GLN A 74 21.54 1.46 -16.00
C GLN A 74 22.19 2.31 -17.10
N VAL A 75 23.50 2.13 -17.26
CA VAL A 75 24.21 2.52 -18.48
C VAL A 75 23.61 1.67 -19.60
N LEU A 76 22.65 2.26 -20.33
CA LEU A 76 22.15 1.66 -21.56
C LEU A 76 23.35 1.59 -22.51
N PRO A 77 23.77 0.40 -22.98
CA PRO A 77 24.68 0.35 -24.12
C PRO A 77 24.02 1.13 -25.26
N ASP A 78 24.81 1.89 -26.04
CA ASP A 78 24.37 2.74 -27.15
C ASP A 78 23.10 2.17 -27.78
N THR A 79 21.97 2.84 -27.53
CA THR A 79 20.65 2.33 -27.88
C THR A 79 20.67 1.87 -29.33
N PHE A 80 20.30 0.60 -29.57
CA PHE A 80 20.31 0.00 -30.90
C PHE A 80 19.65 0.92 -31.93
N SER A 81 20.47 1.49 -32.81
CA SER A 81 20.04 2.41 -33.84
C SER A 81 19.54 1.61 -35.05
N TRP A 82 18.23 1.68 -35.28
CA TRP A 82 17.59 1.09 -36.46
C TRP A 82 18.13 1.70 -37.77
N SER A 83 18.47 2.98 -37.75
CA SER A 83 19.11 3.65 -38.86
C SER A 83 20.48 3.03 -39.17
N ASP A 84 21.25 2.68 -38.14
CA ASP A 84 22.54 2.00 -38.32
C ASP A 84 22.40 0.55 -38.76
N SER A 85 21.35 -0.17 -38.35
CA SER A 85 21.13 -1.58 -38.72
C SER A 85 20.65 -1.77 -40.17
N VAL A 86 19.92 -0.79 -40.73
CA VAL A 86 19.43 -0.83 -42.12
C VAL A 86 20.35 -0.08 -43.09
N SER A 87 21.28 0.73 -42.57
CA SER A 87 22.22 1.47 -43.40
C SER A 87 23.08 0.55 -44.28
N ASN A 88 23.26 0.98 -45.52
CA ASN A 88 23.91 0.23 -46.60
C ASN A 88 25.41 -0.04 -46.39
N LYS A 89 25.99 0.38 -45.24
CA LYS A 89 27.43 0.26 -44.91
C LYS A 89 27.95 -1.18 -44.86
N TYR A 90 27.06 -2.18 -44.76
CA TYR A 90 27.42 -3.60 -44.76
C TYR A 90 26.96 -4.40 -46.00
N ARG A 91 26.30 -3.76 -46.98
CA ARG A 91 25.81 -4.43 -48.20
C ARG A 91 26.83 -4.44 -49.37
N GLY A 92 28.05 -3.95 -49.14
CA GLY A 92 29.07 -3.75 -50.18
C GLY A 92 30.22 -4.77 -50.23
N ARG A 93 29.99 -6.04 -49.87
CA ARG A 93 30.95 -7.12 -50.21
C ARG A 93 30.20 -8.32 -50.79
N ARG A 94 29.97 -8.27 -52.10
CA ARG A 94 29.82 -9.45 -52.97
C ARG A 94 30.80 -9.29 -54.12
#